data_AF-A4EII0-F1
#
_entry.id   AF-A4EII0-F1
#
_cell.length_a   1.000
_cell.length_b   1.000
_cell.length_c   1.000
_cell.angle_alpha   90.00
_cell.angle_beta   90.00
_cell.angle_gamma   90.00
#
_symmetry.space_group_name_H-M   'P 1'
#
loop_
_entity.id
_entity.type
_entity.pdbx_description
1 polymer ?
#
loop_
_entity_poly.entity_id
_entity_poly.type
_entity_poly.pdbx_seq_one_letter_code
_entity_poly.pdbx_strand_id
1 'polypeptide(L)'
;MIGFELSPGVGAGRAPVPRPLASFFGYGGGRSVALAPGLDGGLTIWTEVGPHHAARLRLDQQDAGTRLSWRETQLTELRNVYPVGAMSLTGSWSQLQTSGSGRAASYTGNRAISTGSAGASATVQVNRDRPYDLWINYTGRTSGGYVKVEIDGTQTLVNEITDPAGLGFKAFSSYAPTDLTRRQTIKVASGLTGEHDVRLRFGGAATPGGGAIMVEAVTISGSLEDPHILPPVWQPNRSYQMGDEVEFGGMYYAARANATSGATGPTHVSGIGSDGAMDWRADNRPTYPEFTIIDYASEREYATRLDVGGDVIEVGGQTHGHDALVSQVIAVDGVPWVPEMAGNGLTVGKQISIVEATTWQTGGSGPLANCQTSRNITPGSIHHSMQVDVTVASMNVEWLYVGMLPFVRWESETASTVVDTLTAGSGTVVTLSDYTGQVDDQVDFPMVQRLGLSGSTPVVDFVYGHEAGALPVDGNRLDKFDAFVLPNIDGRTASGSTDWPAKAYICASPKGELTLQSGDIVHFYNRHVLSVVN
;
A
#
# COMPACT_ATOMS: atom_id res chain seq x y z
N MET A 1 -38.04 -9.38 -13.54
CA MET A 1 -38.86 -8.33 -14.19
C MET A 1 -38.17 -7.01 -13.86
N ILE A 2 -37.61 -6.19 -14.76
CA ILE A 2 -37.61 -6.10 -16.24
C ILE A 2 -36.16 -5.68 -16.66
N GLY A 3 -35.58 -5.99 -17.84
CA GLY A 3 -36.08 -6.80 -18.95
C GLY A 3 -35.61 -6.41 -20.38
N PHE A 4 -34.53 -5.64 -20.55
CA PHE A 4 -34.04 -5.10 -21.85
C PHE A 4 -32.56 -5.47 -22.09
N GLU A 5 -32.06 -5.71 -23.31
CA GLU A 5 -32.72 -5.99 -24.60
C GLU A 5 -31.74 -6.82 -25.47
N LEU A 6 -32.19 -7.93 -26.08
CA LEU A 6 -31.37 -8.75 -26.96
C LEU A 6 -31.67 -8.38 -28.42
N SER A 7 -30.70 -7.79 -29.14
CA SER A 7 -30.83 -7.60 -30.59
C SER A 7 -30.80 -8.96 -31.32
N PRO A 8 -31.84 -9.34 -32.08
CA PRO A 8 -31.85 -10.58 -32.84
C PRO A 8 -31.12 -10.36 -34.19
N GLY A 9 -29.80 -10.60 -34.22
CA GLY A 9 -29.01 -10.32 -35.43
C GLY A 9 -27.63 -10.96 -35.55
N VAL A 10 -27.22 -11.85 -34.63
CA VAL A 10 -25.92 -12.53 -34.70
C VAL A 10 -26.15 -14.04 -34.74
N GLY A 11 -25.65 -14.68 -35.80
CA GLY A 11 -25.84 -16.11 -36.03
C GLY A 11 -25.18 -16.98 -34.95
N ALA A 12 -25.76 -18.16 -34.70
CA ALA A 12 -25.15 -19.15 -33.84
C ALA A 12 -23.78 -19.58 -34.39
N GLY A 13 -22.72 -19.49 -33.58
CA GLY A 13 -21.41 -20.03 -33.95
C GLY A 13 -20.20 -19.10 -33.82
N ARG A 14 -20.08 -18.33 -32.74
CA ARG A 14 -18.76 -17.92 -32.24
C ARG A 14 -18.77 -17.91 -30.71
N ALA A 15 -17.94 -18.76 -30.10
CA ALA A 15 -17.61 -18.59 -28.69
C ALA A 15 -17.05 -17.17 -28.49
N PRO A 16 -17.35 -16.47 -27.37
CA PRO A 16 -16.72 -15.20 -27.08
C PRO A 16 -15.21 -15.35 -27.19
N VAL A 17 -14.57 -14.49 -27.98
CA VAL A 17 -13.10 -14.49 -28.08
C VAL A 17 -12.56 -14.30 -26.67
N PRO A 18 -11.73 -15.23 -26.14
CA PRO A 18 -11.12 -15.05 -24.83
C PRO A 18 -10.44 -13.70 -24.78
N ARG A 19 -10.81 -12.87 -23.81
CA ARG A 19 -10.16 -11.59 -23.56
C ARG A 19 -9.03 -11.87 -22.56
N PRO A 20 -7.76 -12.05 -23.01
CA PRO A 20 -6.70 -12.59 -22.15
C PRO A 20 -6.44 -11.75 -20.91
N LEU A 21 -6.74 -10.44 -20.96
CA LEU A 21 -6.57 -9.53 -19.84
C LEU A 21 -7.84 -9.23 -19.01
N ALA A 22 -8.99 -9.85 -19.27
CA ALA A 22 -10.24 -9.44 -18.62
C ALA A 22 -10.25 -9.56 -17.09
N SER A 23 -9.53 -10.54 -16.53
CA SER A 23 -9.38 -10.75 -15.09
C SER A 23 -8.63 -9.60 -14.39
N PHE A 24 -7.59 -9.06 -15.02
CA PHE A 24 -6.73 -8.00 -14.45
C PHE A 24 -7.45 -6.64 -14.31
N PHE A 25 -8.59 -6.46 -14.99
CA PHE A 25 -9.44 -5.27 -14.88
C PHE A 25 -10.76 -5.57 -14.15
N GLY A 26 -10.83 -6.71 -13.44
CA GLY A 26 -11.95 -7.07 -12.58
C GLY A 26 -12.03 -6.20 -11.32
N TYR A 27 -13.23 -6.08 -10.75
CA TYR A 27 -13.46 -5.40 -9.48
C TYR A 27 -13.29 -6.40 -8.32
N GLY A 28 -12.33 -6.14 -7.43
CA GLY A 28 -11.98 -7.05 -6.34
C GLY A 28 -12.95 -7.10 -5.16
N GLY A 29 -13.96 -6.21 -5.11
CA GLY A 29 -14.97 -6.21 -4.06
C GLY A 29 -14.72 -5.25 -2.89
N GLY A 30 -13.65 -4.46 -2.93
CA GLY A 30 -13.41 -3.36 -1.99
C GLY A 30 -14.48 -2.27 -2.10
N ARG A 31 -14.83 -1.61 -1.00
CA ARG A 31 -15.99 -0.71 -0.90
C ARG A 31 -15.62 0.75 -0.72
N SER A 32 -14.47 0.99 -0.09
CA SER A 32 -14.06 2.32 0.34
C SER A 32 -12.65 2.66 -0.12
N VAL A 33 -12.38 3.95 -0.18
CA VAL A 33 -11.05 4.56 -0.31
C VAL A 33 -10.83 5.45 0.90
N ALA A 34 -9.57 5.73 1.25
CA ALA A 34 -9.28 6.69 2.31
C ALA A 34 -8.07 7.54 1.97
N LEU A 35 -8.02 8.73 2.57
CA LEU A 35 -6.97 9.72 2.35
C LEU A 35 -6.44 10.22 3.68
N ALA A 36 -5.11 10.33 3.79
CA ALA A 36 -4.40 10.91 4.92
C ALA A 36 -3.20 11.74 4.42
N PRO A 37 -2.64 12.62 5.27
CA PRO A 37 -1.36 13.25 4.99
C PRO A 37 -0.25 12.24 4.65
N GLY A 38 0.70 12.69 3.85
CA GLY A 38 1.95 12.01 3.54
C GLY A 38 3.15 12.82 4.02
N LEU A 39 4.32 12.21 3.86
CA LEU A 39 5.62 12.87 4.07
C LEU A 39 5.78 14.09 3.16
N ASP A 40 6.48 15.10 3.66
CA ASP A 40 6.92 16.28 2.90
C ASP A 40 5.78 16.99 2.14
N GLY A 41 4.60 17.06 2.74
CA GLY A 41 3.39 17.67 2.12
C GLY A 41 2.65 16.76 1.13
N GLY A 42 3.18 15.57 0.85
CA GLY A 42 2.53 14.55 0.02
C GLY A 42 1.27 13.94 0.66
N LEU A 43 0.80 12.82 0.08
CA LEU A 43 -0.43 12.13 0.50
C LEU A 43 -0.20 10.63 0.69
N THR A 44 -0.91 10.05 1.65
CA THR A 44 -1.14 8.59 1.71
C THR A 44 -2.57 8.31 1.25
N ILE A 45 -2.72 7.63 0.11
CA ILE A 45 -4.02 7.16 -0.40
C ILE A 45 -4.17 5.69 -0.07
N TRP A 46 -5.39 5.29 0.27
CA TRP A 46 -5.78 3.91 0.50
C TRP A 46 -6.94 3.56 -0.42
N THR A 47 -6.93 2.36 -0.97
CA THR A 47 -8.04 1.83 -1.77
C THR A 47 -8.25 0.37 -1.42
N GLU A 48 -9.46 -0.01 -1.03
CA GLU A 48 -9.79 -1.42 -0.82
C GLU A 48 -9.73 -2.16 -2.17
N VAL A 49 -8.92 -3.21 -2.23
CA VAL A 49 -8.71 -4.07 -3.40
C VAL A 49 -9.42 -5.42 -3.28
N GLY A 50 -10.07 -5.66 -2.15
CA GLY A 50 -10.99 -6.77 -1.92
C GLY A 50 -11.38 -6.95 -0.45
N PRO A 51 -12.01 -8.07 -0.09
CA PRO A 51 -12.40 -8.35 1.29
C PRO A 51 -11.19 -8.27 2.22
N HIS A 52 -11.24 -7.36 3.19
CA HIS A 52 -10.19 -7.14 4.19
C HIS A 52 -8.81 -6.81 3.61
N HIS A 53 -8.72 -6.29 2.38
CA HIS A 53 -7.43 -5.96 1.75
C HIS A 53 -7.44 -4.58 1.10
N ALA A 54 -6.35 -3.83 1.29
CA ALA A 54 -6.15 -2.54 0.65
C ALA A 54 -4.77 -2.43 0.01
N ALA A 55 -4.70 -1.60 -1.02
CA ALA A 55 -3.46 -0.99 -1.44
C ALA A 55 -3.30 0.37 -0.74
N ARG A 56 -2.14 0.56 -0.12
CA ARG A 56 -1.65 1.87 0.32
C ARG A 56 -0.74 2.41 -0.77
N LEU A 57 -1.09 3.59 -1.30
CA LEU A 57 -0.32 4.36 -2.25
C LEU A 57 0.37 5.51 -1.51
N ARG A 58 1.61 5.82 -1.86
CA ARG A 58 2.26 7.08 -1.46
C ARG A 58 2.42 8.00 -2.64
N LEU A 59 1.97 9.25 -2.47
CA LEU A 59 2.27 10.34 -3.37
C LEU A 59 3.23 11.29 -2.64
N ASP A 60 4.38 11.60 -3.23
CA ASP A 60 5.34 12.55 -2.65
C ASP A 60 5.15 13.98 -3.18
N GLN A 61 5.62 14.95 -2.41
CA GLN A 61 5.66 16.36 -2.80
C GLN A 61 6.91 17.08 -2.25
N GLN A 62 8.08 16.42 -2.34
CA GLN A 62 9.36 16.91 -1.83
C GLN A 62 9.67 18.35 -2.29
N ASP A 63 9.33 18.67 -3.55
CA ASP A 63 9.15 20.04 -4.01
C ASP A 63 7.66 20.41 -4.07
N ALA A 64 7.24 21.29 -3.17
CA ALA A 64 5.90 21.88 -3.14
C ALA A 64 5.59 22.76 -4.37
N GLY A 65 6.61 23.21 -5.11
CA GLY A 65 6.48 23.90 -6.39
C GLY A 65 6.15 22.99 -7.57
N THR A 66 6.09 21.67 -7.36
CA THR A 66 5.86 20.65 -8.38
C THR A 66 4.68 19.75 -7.99
N ARG A 67 3.99 19.13 -8.97
CA ARG A 67 2.83 18.27 -8.71
C ARG A 67 3.15 17.03 -7.88
N LEU A 68 2.14 16.45 -7.24
CA LEU A 68 2.23 15.13 -6.60
C LEU A 68 2.69 14.06 -7.60
N SER A 69 3.43 13.07 -7.13
CA SER A 69 3.83 11.90 -7.94
C SER A 69 3.66 10.60 -7.17
N TRP A 70 3.04 9.58 -7.79
CA TRP A 70 2.88 8.28 -7.15
C TRP A 70 4.22 7.51 -7.09
N ARG A 71 4.71 7.25 -5.87
CA ARG A 71 6.06 6.70 -5.56
C ARG A 71 6.11 5.24 -5.12
N GLU A 72 5.06 4.73 -4.50
CA GLU A 72 5.07 3.38 -3.91
C GLU A 72 3.64 2.88 -3.85
N THR A 73 3.45 1.56 -4.05
CA THR A 73 2.27 0.89 -3.51
C THR A 73 2.61 -0.38 -2.73
N GLN A 74 1.96 -0.49 -1.58
CA GLN A 74 2.04 -1.59 -0.64
C GLN A 74 0.67 -2.29 -0.57
N LEU A 75 0.65 -3.62 -0.61
CA LEU A 75 -0.53 -4.42 -0.27
C LEU A 75 -0.53 -4.76 1.23
N THR A 76 -1.72 -4.77 1.83
CA THR A 76 -1.88 -5.10 3.24
C THR A 76 -3.26 -5.71 3.54
N GLU A 77 -3.31 -6.66 4.47
CA GLU A 77 -4.54 -7.16 5.06
C GLU A 77 -5.02 -6.18 6.13
N LEU A 78 -6.18 -5.57 5.91
CA LEU A 78 -6.85 -4.68 6.85
C LEU A 78 -7.29 -5.44 8.10
N ARG A 79 -6.67 -5.09 9.23
CA ARG A 79 -7.04 -5.59 10.56
C ARG A 79 -7.27 -4.43 11.50
N ASN A 80 -8.33 -4.51 12.30
CA ASN A 80 -8.60 -3.58 13.40
C ASN A 80 -7.74 -4.04 14.61
N VAL A 81 -6.73 -3.25 14.96
CA VAL A 81 -5.61 -3.62 15.86
C VAL A 81 -5.84 -3.11 17.28
N TYR A 82 -5.80 -4.02 18.25
CA TYR A 82 -5.87 -3.74 19.68
C TYR A 82 -4.50 -4.05 20.31
N PRO A 83 -3.58 -3.06 20.40
CA PRO A 83 -2.22 -3.26 20.91
C PRO A 83 -2.21 -3.51 22.42
N VAL A 84 -1.05 -3.84 22.99
CA VAL A 84 -0.82 -3.97 24.45
C VAL A 84 -1.47 -2.84 25.26
N GLY A 85 -1.39 -1.58 24.81
CA GLY A 85 -1.96 -0.42 25.51
C GLY A 85 -3.49 -0.45 25.66
N ALA A 86 -4.20 -1.24 24.85
CA ALA A 86 -5.64 -1.48 24.97
C ALA A 86 -5.98 -2.62 25.95
N MET A 87 -4.98 -3.36 26.46
CA MET A 87 -5.19 -4.54 27.30
C MET A 87 -5.20 -4.20 28.79
N SER A 88 -6.23 -4.67 29.50
CA SER A 88 -6.26 -4.73 30.96
C SER A 88 -5.41 -5.92 31.44
N LEU A 89 -4.29 -5.61 32.11
CA LEU A 89 -3.34 -6.62 32.59
C LEU A 89 -3.57 -6.95 34.08
N THR A 90 -3.57 -8.24 34.40
CA THR A 90 -3.63 -8.75 35.78
C THR A 90 -2.48 -9.72 36.05
N GLY A 91 -1.99 -9.73 37.29
CA GLY A 91 -0.82 -10.51 37.68
C GLY A 91 0.50 -9.93 37.16
N SER A 92 1.57 -10.75 37.20
CA SER A 92 2.92 -10.31 36.81
C SER A 92 3.12 -10.38 35.30
N TRP A 93 3.35 -9.22 34.69
CA TRP A 93 3.79 -9.08 33.30
C TRP A 93 5.09 -8.27 33.26
N SER A 94 6.01 -8.64 32.38
CA SER A 94 7.11 -7.78 31.96
C SER A 94 6.79 -7.19 30.58
N GLN A 95 7.14 -5.92 30.37
CA GLN A 95 7.19 -5.33 29.03
C GLN A 95 8.59 -5.58 28.47
N LEU A 96 8.70 -6.06 27.22
CA LEU A 96 10.01 -6.23 26.59
C LEU A 96 10.43 -4.97 25.83
N GLN A 97 11.58 -4.44 26.23
CA GLN A 97 12.30 -3.37 25.54
C GLN A 97 13.52 -4.00 24.87
N THR A 98 13.61 -4.00 23.53
CA THR A 98 14.76 -4.62 22.82
C THR A 98 15.47 -3.67 21.87
N SER A 99 16.80 -3.69 21.91
CA SER A 99 17.65 -3.33 20.78
C SER A 99 17.44 -4.32 19.60
N GLY A 100 17.59 -3.82 18.38
CA GLY A 100 17.12 -4.51 17.17
C GLY A 100 17.87 -5.81 16.80
N SER A 101 17.22 -6.63 15.98
CA SER A 101 17.71 -7.94 15.53
C SER A 101 18.59 -7.86 14.26
N GLY A 102 19.53 -6.92 14.21
CA GLY A 102 20.53 -6.81 13.15
C GLY A 102 20.05 -6.36 11.76
N ARG A 103 18.73 -6.33 11.48
CA ARG A 103 18.15 -5.66 10.30
C ARG A 103 17.77 -4.22 10.66
N ALA A 104 18.07 -3.26 9.78
CA ALA A 104 18.04 -1.82 10.08
C ALA A 104 16.69 -1.26 10.59
N ALA A 105 15.57 -1.91 10.27
CA ALA A 105 14.22 -1.48 10.66
C ALA A 105 13.69 -2.10 11.99
N SER A 106 14.48 -2.93 12.69
CA SER A 106 13.96 -3.90 13.67
C SER A 106 13.96 -3.48 15.16
N TYR A 107 13.89 -2.19 15.48
CA TYR A 107 13.68 -1.79 16.89
C TYR A 107 12.22 -2.04 17.31
N THR A 108 12.02 -2.54 18.52
CA THR A 108 10.69 -2.70 19.14
C THR A 108 10.74 -2.22 20.57
N GLY A 109 10.32 -0.96 20.80
CA GLY A 109 10.08 -0.44 22.13
C GLY A 109 8.68 -0.84 22.58
N ASN A 110 8.57 -1.55 23.71
CA ASN A 110 7.31 -1.89 24.39
C ASN A 110 6.17 -2.51 23.55
N ARG A 111 6.46 -3.06 22.37
CA ARG A 111 5.46 -3.69 21.50
C ARG A 111 4.90 -5.02 22.02
N ALA A 112 5.40 -5.54 23.13
CA ALA A 112 5.01 -6.84 23.64
C ALA A 112 5.13 -6.99 25.16
N ILE A 113 4.18 -7.75 25.71
CA ILE A 113 4.14 -8.18 27.11
C ILE A 113 4.48 -9.66 27.21
N SER A 114 5.27 -10.03 28.23
CA SER A 114 5.64 -11.42 28.49
C SER A 114 5.30 -11.83 29.91
N THR A 115 4.92 -13.09 30.07
CA THR A 115 4.71 -13.72 31.38
C THR A 115 4.92 -15.23 31.30
N GLY A 116 5.38 -15.80 32.41
CA GLY A 116 5.36 -17.24 32.69
C GLY A 116 4.50 -17.58 33.92
N SER A 117 3.67 -16.64 34.39
CA SER A 117 2.87 -16.79 35.60
C SER A 117 1.48 -17.34 35.26
N ALA A 118 1.12 -18.49 35.83
CA ALA A 118 -0.20 -19.11 35.63
C ALA A 118 -1.38 -18.25 36.12
N GLY A 119 -1.12 -17.29 37.02
CA GLY A 119 -2.11 -16.32 37.50
C GLY A 119 -2.26 -15.08 36.61
N ALA A 120 -1.36 -14.85 35.64
CA ALA A 120 -1.42 -13.66 34.81
C ALA A 120 -2.51 -13.77 33.72
N SER A 121 -3.16 -12.65 33.42
CA SER A 121 -4.03 -12.51 32.25
C SER A 121 -3.91 -11.13 31.62
N ALA A 122 -4.11 -11.07 30.31
CA ALA A 122 -4.31 -9.85 29.53
C ALA A 122 -5.72 -9.95 28.92
N THR A 123 -6.60 -8.99 29.22
CA THR A 123 -7.97 -8.97 28.68
C THR A 123 -8.15 -7.71 27.83
N VAL A 124 -8.73 -7.84 26.66
CA VAL A 124 -9.08 -6.71 25.79
C VAL A 124 -10.47 -6.93 25.19
N GLN A 125 -11.25 -5.85 25.18
CA GLN A 125 -12.55 -5.85 24.52
C GLN A 125 -12.35 -5.50 23.05
N VAL A 126 -12.89 -6.33 22.16
CA VAL A 126 -12.94 -6.08 20.72
C VAL A 126 -14.40 -5.88 20.33
N ASN A 127 -14.67 -5.03 19.32
CA ASN A 127 -16.02 -4.79 18.86
C ASN A 127 -16.05 -4.48 17.37
N ARG A 128 -17.00 -5.07 16.64
CA ARG A 128 -17.32 -4.73 15.24
C ARG A 128 -18.72 -5.20 14.84
N ASP A 129 -19.53 -4.28 14.30
CA ASP A 129 -20.92 -4.53 13.86
C ASP A 129 -21.06 -5.42 12.59
N ARG A 130 -19.95 -5.96 12.10
CA ARG A 130 -19.86 -6.78 10.87
C ARG A 130 -19.11 -8.07 11.19
N PRO A 131 -19.44 -9.21 10.55
CA PRO A 131 -18.73 -10.47 10.72
C PRO A 131 -17.21 -10.29 10.65
N TYR A 132 -16.52 -10.86 11.63
CA TYR A 132 -15.08 -10.80 11.75
C TYR A 132 -14.47 -12.08 12.30
N ASP A 133 -13.24 -12.30 11.90
CA ASP A 133 -12.35 -13.31 12.46
C ASP A 133 -11.39 -12.63 13.43
N LEU A 134 -10.78 -13.41 14.33
CA LEU A 134 -9.97 -12.93 15.43
C LEU A 134 -8.62 -13.65 15.45
N TRP A 135 -7.55 -12.86 15.49
CA TRP A 135 -6.18 -13.35 15.57
C TRP A 135 -5.47 -12.81 16.81
N ILE A 136 -4.56 -13.62 17.35
CA ILE A 136 -3.61 -13.22 18.37
C ILE A 136 -2.25 -12.98 17.71
N ASN A 137 -1.66 -11.84 18.02
CA ASN A 137 -0.38 -11.39 17.50
C ASN A 137 0.67 -11.57 18.61
N TYR A 138 1.80 -12.17 18.31
CA TYR A 138 2.76 -12.63 19.32
C TYR A 138 4.20 -12.66 18.78
N THR A 139 5.16 -12.58 19.70
CA THR A 139 6.57 -12.84 19.39
C THR A 139 6.85 -14.32 19.65
N GLY A 140 7.19 -15.06 18.60
CA GLY A 140 7.65 -16.45 18.70
C GLY A 140 9.01 -16.55 19.40
N ARG A 141 9.15 -17.49 20.33
CA ARG A 141 10.37 -17.68 21.13
C ARG A 141 10.79 -19.13 21.23
N THR A 142 12.10 -19.40 21.36
CA THR A 142 12.58 -20.77 21.67
C THR A 142 12.13 -21.24 23.05
N SER A 143 11.88 -20.30 23.97
CA SER A 143 11.28 -20.53 25.29
C SER A 143 9.75 -20.37 25.33
N GLY A 144 9.09 -20.33 24.15
CA GLY A 144 7.65 -20.11 24.02
C GLY A 144 6.81 -21.20 24.67
N GLY A 145 5.80 -20.80 25.44
CA GLY A 145 4.82 -21.68 26.09
C GLY A 145 3.45 -21.65 25.41
N TYR A 146 2.47 -22.36 26.00
CA TYR A 146 1.09 -22.33 25.52
C TYR A 146 0.38 -21.04 25.92
N VAL A 147 -0.25 -20.38 24.95
CA VAL A 147 -1.19 -19.28 25.15
C VAL A 147 -2.59 -19.87 25.21
N LYS A 148 -3.23 -19.81 26.38
CA LYS A 148 -4.67 -20.10 26.51
C LYS A 148 -5.46 -18.87 26.09
N VAL A 149 -6.46 -19.09 25.25
CA VAL A 149 -7.39 -18.04 24.76
C VAL A 149 -8.78 -18.32 25.30
N GLU A 150 -9.43 -17.30 25.87
CA GLU A 150 -10.83 -17.33 26.29
C GLU A 150 -11.56 -16.16 25.61
N ILE A 151 -12.80 -16.38 25.17
CA ILE A 151 -13.70 -15.35 24.63
C ILE A 151 -14.97 -15.38 25.48
N ASP A 152 -15.36 -14.21 26.00
CA ASP A 152 -16.48 -14.02 26.95
C ASP A 152 -16.38 -14.95 28.17
N GLY A 153 -15.14 -15.16 28.64
CA GLY A 153 -14.82 -16.03 29.77
C GLY A 153 -14.90 -17.54 29.49
N THR A 154 -15.16 -17.97 28.24
CA THR A 154 -15.25 -19.39 27.86
C THR A 154 -14.37 -19.72 26.65
N GLN A 155 -14.40 -20.97 26.16
CA GLN A 155 -13.70 -21.38 24.93
C GLN A 155 -14.66 -21.91 23.85
N THR A 156 -15.94 -21.59 23.96
CA THR A 156 -16.97 -22.00 22.99
C THR A 156 -16.74 -21.33 21.65
N LEU A 157 -16.50 -20.01 21.65
CA LEU A 157 -16.29 -19.19 20.46
C LEU A 157 -14.87 -19.27 19.87
N VAL A 158 -13.91 -19.85 20.60
CA VAL A 158 -12.55 -20.12 20.11
C VAL A 158 -12.63 -21.34 19.18
N ASN A 159 -12.94 -21.16 17.90
CA ASN A 159 -13.24 -22.26 16.96
C ASN A 159 -12.11 -22.61 15.97
N GLU A 160 -11.06 -21.78 15.85
CA GLU A 160 -9.96 -22.00 14.88
C GLU A 160 -8.73 -22.71 15.48
N ILE A 161 -8.66 -22.84 16.80
CA ILE A 161 -7.61 -23.60 17.50
C ILE A 161 -8.20 -24.70 18.38
N THR A 162 -7.46 -25.78 18.53
CA THR A 162 -7.82 -26.97 19.31
C THR A 162 -7.07 -27.00 20.65
N ASP A 163 -7.22 -28.10 21.39
CA ASP A 163 -6.26 -28.47 22.43
C ASP A 163 -5.04 -29.12 21.74
N PRO A 164 -3.85 -28.48 21.76
CA PRO A 164 -2.70 -28.93 20.98
C PRO A 164 -1.93 -30.08 21.63
N ALA A 165 -2.20 -30.42 22.90
CA ALA A 165 -1.39 -31.38 23.66
C ALA A 165 -2.15 -32.19 24.74
N GLY A 166 -3.48 -32.18 24.73
CA GLY A 166 -4.30 -32.83 25.76
C GLY A 166 -4.29 -32.07 27.09
N LEU A 167 -4.15 -30.75 27.03
CA LEU A 167 -4.09 -29.82 28.17
C LEU A 167 -5.44 -29.68 28.90
N GLY A 168 -6.54 -30.09 28.28
CA GLY A 168 -7.92 -29.89 28.76
C GLY A 168 -8.51 -28.53 28.40
N PHE A 169 -7.85 -27.77 27.52
CA PHE A 169 -8.31 -26.46 27.04
C PHE A 169 -7.70 -26.13 25.67
N LYS A 170 -8.37 -25.24 24.93
CA LYS A 170 -7.88 -24.73 23.63
C LYS A 170 -6.73 -23.75 23.84
N ALA A 171 -5.64 -23.92 23.08
CA ALA A 171 -4.45 -23.10 23.18
C ALA A 171 -3.60 -23.20 21.90
N PHE A 172 -2.65 -22.28 21.74
CA PHE A 172 -1.59 -22.41 20.74
C PHE A 172 -0.22 -22.30 21.39
N SER A 173 0.80 -22.88 20.77
CA SER A 173 2.19 -22.71 21.23
C SER A 173 2.76 -21.41 20.68
N SER A 174 3.34 -20.58 21.55
CA SER A 174 4.16 -19.43 21.14
C SER A 174 5.62 -19.79 20.84
N TYR A 175 5.92 -21.10 20.74
CA TYR A 175 7.24 -21.59 20.34
C TYR A 175 7.59 -21.18 18.89
N ALA A 176 8.82 -20.72 18.71
CA ALA A 176 9.46 -20.64 17.41
C ALA A 176 10.88 -21.22 17.49
N PRO A 177 11.39 -21.86 16.41
CA PRO A 177 12.75 -22.44 16.38
C PRO A 177 13.86 -21.38 16.42
N THR A 178 13.53 -20.12 16.10
CA THR A 178 14.39 -18.96 16.25
C THR A 178 13.82 -18.05 17.34
N ASP A 179 14.65 -17.57 18.27
CA ASP A 179 14.16 -16.68 19.33
C ASP A 179 13.89 -15.27 18.78
N LEU A 180 12.89 -14.60 19.35
CA LEU A 180 12.39 -13.29 18.89
C LEU A 180 11.95 -13.26 17.41
N THR A 181 11.28 -14.33 16.96
CA THR A 181 10.57 -14.32 15.68
C THR A 181 9.33 -13.43 15.84
N ARG A 182 9.40 -12.17 15.42
CA ARG A 182 8.36 -11.15 15.66
C ARG A 182 7.17 -11.30 14.70
N ARG A 183 6.12 -10.50 14.94
CA ARG A 183 4.95 -10.35 14.05
C ARG A 183 4.18 -11.66 13.78
N GLN A 184 4.33 -12.69 14.61
CA GLN A 184 3.62 -13.96 14.38
C GLN A 184 2.13 -13.74 14.65
N THR A 185 1.27 -14.29 13.79
CA THR A 185 -0.18 -14.17 13.97
C THR A 185 -0.83 -15.54 13.84
N ILE A 186 -1.86 -15.80 14.64
CA ILE A 186 -2.65 -17.03 14.57
C ILE A 186 -4.13 -16.70 14.72
N LYS A 187 -4.95 -17.22 13.80
CA LYS A 187 -6.41 -17.10 13.90
C LYS A 187 -6.90 -18.05 15.00
N VAL A 188 -7.76 -17.56 15.88
CA VAL A 188 -8.28 -18.32 17.04
C VAL A 188 -9.80 -18.37 17.09
N ALA A 189 -10.47 -17.45 16.38
CA ALA A 189 -11.90 -17.53 16.12
C ALA A 189 -12.27 -16.99 14.73
N SER A 190 -13.38 -17.46 14.17
CA SER A 190 -14.00 -16.96 12.93
C SER A 190 -15.50 -16.73 13.10
N GLY A 191 -16.04 -15.77 12.35
CA GLY A 191 -17.48 -15.51 12.26
C GLY A 191 -18.11 -14.87 13.50
N LEU A 192 -17.34 -14.13 14.29
CA LEU A 192 -17.84 -13.33 15.42
C LEU A 192 -18.53 -12.05 14.93
N THR A 193 -19.36 -11.41 15.75
CA THR A 193 -20.02 -10.12 15.43
C THR A 193 -20.46 -9.44 16.74
N GLY A 194 -20.25 -8.12 16.82
CA GLY A 194 -20.53 -7.32 18.02
C GLY A 194 -19.33 -7.26 18.96
N GLU A 195 -19.60 -7.03 20.24
CA GLU A 195 -18.62 -6.85 21.31
C GLU A 195 -18.26 -8.18 21.99
N HIS A 196 -16.97 -8.42 22.21
CA HIS A 196 -16.46 -9.64 22.83
C HIS A 196 -15.24 -9.37 23.73
N ASP A 197 -15.19 -10.03 24.88
CA ASP A 197 -14.08 -9.95 25.84
C ASP A 197 -13.03 -11.04 25.55
N VAL A 198 -11.87 -10.65 25.03
CA VAL A 198 -10.79 -11.56 24.65
C VAL A 198 -9.76 -11.62 25.77
N ARG A 199 -9.57 -12.81 26.37
CA ARG A 199 -8.61 -13.02 27.45
C ARG A 199 -7.51 -14.00 27.08
N LEU A 200 -6.27 -13.56 27.26
CA LEU A 200 -5.05 -14.31 27.00
C LEU A 200 -4.35 -14.63 28.32
N ARG A 201 -3.90 -15.89 28.47
CA ARG A 201 -3.25 -16.39 29.69
C ARG A 201 -2.11 -17.34 29.36
N PHE A 202 -1.14 -17.45 30.26
CA PHE A 202 -0.17 -18.54 30.22
C PHE A 202 -0.88 -19.87 30.54
N GLY A 203 -0.96 -20.75 29.56
CA GLY A 203 -1.57 -22.08 29.68
C GLY A 203 -0.62 -23.14 30.27
N GLY A 204 0.70 -22.91 30.23
CA GLY A 204 1.70 -23.86 30.70
C GLY A 204 2.89 -23.96 29.75
N ALA A 205 3.89 -24.75 30.13
CA ALA A 205 5.08 -24.96 29.30
C ALA A 205 4.77 -25.81 28.07
N ALA A 206 5.38 -25.47 26.93
CA ALA A 206 5.24 -26.22 25.68
C ALA A 206 6.48 -27.05 25.34
N THR A 207 6.28 -28.12 24.56
CA THR A 207 7.36 -29.00 24.06
C THR A 207 7.24 -29.18 22.55
N PRO A 208 8.26 -28.82 21.74
CA PRO A 208 9.40 -27.98 22.11
C PRO A 208 8.94 -26.57 22.54
N GLY A 209 9.74 -25.91 23.36
CA GLY A 209 9.39 -24.61 23.93
C GLY A 209 9.91 -24.39 25.35
N GLY A 210 9.16 -23.60 26.10
CA GLY A 210 9.48 -23.25 27.48
C GLY A 210 8.27 -22.68 28.22
N GLY A 211 8.54 -21.99 29.33
CA GLY A 211 7.53 -21.53 30.29
C GLY A 211 7.15 -20.05 30.17
N ALA A 212 7.25 -19.42 29.00
CA ALA A 212 6.91 -18.01 28.82
C ALA A 212 6.11 -17.76 27.54
N ILE A 213 5.09 -16.93 27.61
CA ILE A 213 4.37 -16.40 26.44
C ILE A 213 4.75 -14.94 26.19
N MET A 214 4.52 -14.45 24.97
CA MET A 214 4.86 -13.08 24.59
C MET A 214 3.86 -12.51 23.57
N VAL A 215 2.96 -11.64 24.01
CA VAL A 215 1.83 -11.12 23.23
C VAL A 215 2.13 -9.71 22.73
N GLU A 216 1.82 -9.43 21.46
CA GLU A 216 1.99 -8.13 20.79
C GLU A 216 0.64 -7.37 20.67
N ALA A 217 -0.42 -8.02 20.20
CA ALA A 217 -1.73 -7.41 19.99
C ALA A 217 -2.85 -8.47 19.87
N VAL A 218 -4.11 -8.05 19.99
CA VAL A 218 -5.26 -8.76 19.42
C VAL A 218 -5.70 -8.03 18.16
N THR A 219 -6.08 -8.75 17.11
CA THR A 219 -6.58 -8.13 15.87
C THR A 219 -7.86 -8.83 15.42
N ILE A 220 -8.78 -8.06 14.86
CA ILE A 220 -9.96 -8.59 14.17
C ILE A 220 -10.01 -8.14 12.71
N SER A 221 -10.82 -8.79 11.87
CA SER A 221 -10.98 -8.43 10.46
C SER A 221 -11.36 -6.96 10.29
N GLY A 222 -10.71 -6.25 9.38
CA GLY A 222 -10.89 -4.82 9.17
C GLY A 222 -11.48 -4.43 7.81
N SER A 223 -11.73 -3.13 7.67
CA SER A 223 -12.10 -2.37 6.48
C SER A 223 -11.67 -0.92 6.75
N LEU A 224 -11.48 -0.06 5.74
CA LEU A 224 -10.92 1.29 5.96
C LEU A 224 -11.77 2.16 6.91
N GLU A 225 -13.04 1.83 7.07
CA GLU A 225 -14.00 2.46 8.00
C GLU A 225 -13.80 2.06 9.48
N ASP A 226 -13.01 1.03 9.79
CA ASP A 226 -12.82 0.55 11.17
C ASP A 226 -11.79 1.41 11.95
N PRO A 227 -12.01 1.67 13.25
CA PRO A 227 -11.33 2.76 13.97
C PRO A 227 -9.84 2.53 14.29
N HIS A 228 -9.37 1.28 14.36
CA HIS A 228 -7.96 0.97 14.71
C HIS A 228 -7.22 0.24 13.57
N ILE A 229 -7.49 0.61 12.32
CA ILE A 229 -6.75 0.15 11.13
C ILE A 229 -5.32 0.69 11.10
N LEU A 230 -5.10 1.87 11.68
CA LEU A 230 -3.79 2.49 11.87
C LEU A 230 -3.64 2.98 13.32
N PRO A 231 -2.40 3.22 13.79
CA PRO A 231 -2.18 3.95 15.04
C PRO A 231 -2.86 5.33 15.02
N PRO A 232 -3.31 5.85 16.17
CA PRO A 232 -4.04 7.09 16.22
C PRO A 232 -3.17 8.32 15.92
N VAL A 233 -3.76 9.41 15.43
CA VAL A 233 -3.06 10.68 15.19
C VAL A 233 -2.47 11.21 16.51
N TRP A 234 -1.20 11.61 16.49
CA TRP A 234 -0.50 12.23 17.62
C TRP A 234 -1.26 13.46 18.12
N GLN A 235 -1.31 13.64 19.45
CA GLN A 235 -2.01 14.74 20.10
C GLN A 235 -1.04 15.53 21.00
N PRO A 236 -1.15 16.87 21.03
CA PRO A 236 -0.31 17.71 21.89
C PRO A 236 -0.72 17.60 23.35
N ASN A 237 0.25 17.69 24.27
CA ASN A 237 0.05 17.63 25.72
C ASN A 237 -0.71 16.37 26.20
N ARG A 238 -0.59 15.24 25.47
CA ARG A 238 -1.24 13.97 25.79
C ARG A 238 -0.26 13.05 26.51
N SER A 239 -0.72 12.41 27.58
CA SER A 239 0.05 11.35 28.23
C SER A 239 0.09 10.11 27.35
N TYR A 240 1.30 9.67 27.03
CA TYR A 240 1.62 8.45 26.31
C TYR A 240 2.40 7.49 27.20
N GLN A 241 2.16 6.19 27.00
CA GLN A 241 2.99 5.14 27.53
C GLN A 241 4.09 4.81 26.52
N MET A 242 5.25 4.37 27.00
CA MET A 242 6.29 3.85 26.14
C MET A 242 5.73 2.69 25.31
N GLY A 243 5.99 2.70 24.00
CA GLY A 243 5.46 1.74 23.03
C GLY A 243 4.13 2.11 22.41
N ASP A 244 3.45 3.17 22.88
CA ASP A 244 2.30 3.74 22.16
C ASP A 244 2.77 4.17 20.76
N GLU A 245 2.08 3.68 19.74
CA GLU A 245 2.28 4.08 18.36
C GLU A 245 1.27 5.18 17.99
N VAL A 246 1.72 6.15 17.19
CA VAL A 246 0.90 7.22 16.64
C VAL A 246 1.27 7.51 15.19
N GLU A 247 0.38 8.14 14.44
CA GLU A 247 0.66 8.76 13.15
C GLU A 247 0.85 10.28 13.33
N PHE A 248 1.78 10.88 12.59
CA PHE A 248 1.88 12.33 12.43
C PHE A 248 2.60 12.69 11.13
N GLY A 249 1.96 13.47 10.26
CA GLY A 249 2.58 14.00 9.04
C GLY A 249 3.01 12.92 8.03
N GLY A 250 2.24 11.84 7.91
CA GLY A 250 2.53 10.70 7.05
C GLY A 250 3.55 9.70 7.61
N MET A 251 4.08 9.94 8.81
CA MET A 251 5.02 9.09 9.52
C MET A 251 4.40 8.43 10.74
N TYR A 252 4.93 7.26 11.11
CA TYR A 252 4.54 6.57 12.33
C TYR A 252 5.62 6.77 13.39
N TYR A 253 5.19 7.00 14.63
CA TYR A 253 6.09 7.23 15.76
C TYR A 253 5.76 6.32 16.92
N ALA A 254 6.79 5.75 17.55
CA ALA A 254 6.66 4.97 18.77
C ALA A 254 7.27 5.72 19.97
N ALA A 255 6.48 5.90 21.02
CA ALA A 255 6.88 6.55 22.27
C ALA A 255 8.04 5.80 22.96
N ARG A 256 9.10 6.52 23.36
CA ARG A 256 10.29 5.91 23.98
C ARG A 256 10.31 5.89 25.51
N ALA A 257 9.37 6.59 26.16
CA ALA A 257 9.22 6.67 27.60
C ALA A 257 7.75 6.93 27.97
N ASN A 258 7.38 6.70 29.23
CA ASN A 258 6.11 7.15 29.78
C ASN A 258 6.23 8.66 30.06
N ALA A 259 5.50 9.50 29.33
CA ALA A 259 5.59 10.96 29.43
C ALA A 259 4.33 11.63 28.86
N THR A 260 4.25 12.95 29.02
CA THR A 260 3.28 13.79 28.31
C THR A 260 3.98 14.41 27.09
N SER A 261 3.35 14.35 25.92
CA SER A 261 3.87 14.90 24.67
C SER A 261 4.02 16.42 24.71
N GLY A 262 4.85 16.94 23.81
CA GLY A 262 5.06 18.37 23.61
C GLY A 262 3.83 19.10 23.02
N ALA A 263 4.01 20.39 22.75
CA ALA A 263 2.99 21.21 22.08
C ALA A 263 2.99 21.05 20.54
N THR A 264 4.04 20.48 19.97
CA THR A 264 4.25 20.24 18.53
C THR A 264 4.66 18.80 18.30
N GLY A 265 4.15 18.16 17.25
CA GLY A 265 4.47 16.76 16.95
C GLY A 265 5.92 16.56 16.49
N PRO A 266 6.44 15.31 16.56
CA PRO A 266 7.77 14.97 16.07
C PRO A 266 7.85 15.12 14.54
N THR A 267 8.99 15.58 14.01
CA THR A 267 9.18 15.88 12.59
C THR A 267 10.34 15.13 11.93
N HIS A 268 11.05 14.26 12.66
CA HIS A 268 12.17 13.49 12.12
C HIS A 268 11.68 12.26 11.36
N VAL A 269 12.15 12.07 10.13
CA VAL A 269 11.69 10.97 9.26
C VAL A 269 12.40 9.62 9.50
N SER A 270 13.41 9.59 10.39
CA SER A 270 14.13 8.36 10.73
C SER A 270 14.81 8.46 12.11
N GLY A 271 15.13 7.31 12.71
CA GLY A 271 15.87 7.26 13.97
C GLY A 271 15.04 7.69 15.18
N ILE A 272 15.66 8.41 16.11
CA ILE A 272 15.05 8.88 17.36
C ILE A 272 15.23 10.40 17.43
N GLY A 273 14.17 11.10 17.82
CA GLY A 273 14.14 12.55 18.02
C GLY A 273 13.05 12.93 19.03
N SER A 274 13.16 14.13 19.60
CA SER A 274 12.23 14.60 20.63
C SER A 274 11.17 15.55 20.07
N ASP A 275 9.97 15.53 20.66
CA ASP A 275 8.92 16.54 20.46
C ASP A 275 9.05 17.76 21.40
N GLY A 276 10.15 17.84 22.16
CA GLY A 276 10.41 18.85 23.18
C GLY A 276 10.03 18.42 24.60
N ALA A 277 9.29 17.33 24.78
CA ALA A 277 8.93 16.77 26.09
C ALA A 277 9.33 15.30 26.25
N MET A 278 9.28 14.50 25.18
CA MET A 278 9.67 13.09 25.17
C MET A 278 10.33 12.66 23.86
N ASP A 279 11.01 11.52 23.90
CA ASP A 279 11.64 10.92 22.71
C ASP A 279 10.64 10.03 21.96
N TRP A 280 10.72 10.11 20.63
CA TRP A 280 9.94 9.33 19.68
C TRP A 280 10.88 8.63 18.70
N ARG A 281 10.59 7.37 18.35
CA ARG A 281 11.26 6.70 17.22
C ARG A 281 10.37 6.81 15.99
N ALA A 282 10.92 7.25 14.87
CA ALA A 282 10.23 7.25 13.58
C ALA A 282 10.30 5.87 12.90
N ASP A 283 9.17 5.42 12.35
CA ASP A 283 9.01 4.22 11.55
C ASP A 283 8.25 4.55 10.26
N ASN A 284 8.67 3.96 9.14
CA ASN A 284 8.07 4.23 7.83
C ASN A 284 6.71 3.51 7.62
N ARG A 285 6.38 2.55 8.48
CA ARG A 285 5.13 1.76 8.54
C ARG A 285 4.83 1.44 10.01
N PRO A 286 3.57 1.28 10.43
CA PRO A 286 3.23 0.86 11.79
C PRO A 286 3.64 -0.60 12.06
N THR A 287 3.48 -1.10 13.29
CA THR A 287 3.71 -2.53 13.58
C THR A 287 2.79 -3.42 12.75
N TYR A 288 1.52 -3.03 12.72
CA TYR A 288 0.38 -3.70 12.11
C TYR A 288 -0.52 -2.64 11.44
N PRO A 289 -1.24 -3.00 10.35
CA PRO A 289 -1.15 -4.27 9.64
C PRO A 289 0.21 -4.47 8.94
N GLU A 290 0.48 -5.67 8.42
CA GLU A 290 1.73 -5.95 7.70
C GLU A 290 1.59 -5.51 6.23
N PHE A 291 2.66 -4.93 5.68
CA PHE A 291 2.69 -4.37 4.33
C PHE A 291 3.73 -5.10 3.49
N THR A 292 3.30 -5.66 2.36
CA THR A 292 4.21 -6.14 1.32
C THR A 292 4.34 -5.07 0.25
N ILE A 293 5.56 -4.68 -0.11
CA ILE A 293 5.78 -3.79 -1.25
C ILE A 293 5.58 -4.59 -2.54
N ILE A 294 4.74 -4.08 -3.43
CA ILE A 294 4.55 -4.69 -4.76
C ILE A 294 5.13 -3.83 -5.89
N ASP A 295 5.49 -2.57 -5.63
CA ASP A 295 6.19 -1.70 -6.56
C ASP A 295 6.98 -0.57 -5.86
N TYR A 296 7.96 -0.03 -6.58
CA TYR A 296 8.55 1.29 -6.33
C TYR A 296 8.52 2.09 -7.63
N ALA A 297 8.05 3.34 -7.59
CA ALA A 297 7.70 4.10 -8.77
C ALA A 297 8.54 5.37 -8.98
N SER A 298 8.91 5.59 -10.23
CA SER A 298 8.99 6.93 -10.83
C SER A 298 7.76 7.13 -11.71
N GLU A 299 6.87 8.03 -11.26
CA GLU A 299 5.77 8.69 -11.98
C GLU A 299 4.91 7.82 -12.91
N ARG A 300 3.73 7.43 -12.44
CA ARG A 300 2.80 6.61 -13.24
C ARG A 300 1.86 7.44 -14.11
N GLU A 301 1.69 8.72 -13.80
CA GLU A 301 0.80 9.62 -14.53
C GLU A 301 1.33 9.85 -15.94
N TYR A 302 2.56 10.35 -16.05
CA TYR A 302 3.31 10.47 -17.30
C TYR A 302 4.74 10.94 -17.00
N ALA A 303 5.61 10.77 -17.99
CA ALA A 303 6.80 11.60 -18.17
C ALA A 303 7.05 11.79 -19.67
N THR A 304 7.71 12.88 -20.07
CA THR A 304 8.05 13.16 -21.46
C THR A 304 9.44 13.78 -21.56
N ARG A 305 10.10 13.60 -22.70
CA ARG A 305 11.34 14.30 -23.06
C ARG A 305 11.15 15.12 -24.33
N LEU A 306 11.60 16.36 -24.28
CA LEU A 306 11.27 17.40 -25.24
C LEU A 306 12.54 18.14 -25.67
N ASP A 307 12.70 18.35 -26.98
CA ASP A 307 13.66 19.30 -27.55
C ASP A 307 12.92 20.61 -27.89
N VAL A 308 13.33 21.69 -27.24
CA VAL A 308 12.81 23.05 -27.45
C VAL A 308 13.92 23.92 -28.07
N GLY A 309 14.19 23.71 -29.36
CA GLY A 309 15.13 24.55 -30.12
C GLY A 309 16.61 24.30 -29.78
N GLY A 310 16.94 23.06 -29.41
CA GLY A 310 18.25 22.61 -28.95
C GLY A 310 18.39 22.49 -27.42
N ASP A 311 17.39 22.93 -26.66
CA ASP A 311 17.30 22.71 -25.20
C ASP A 311 16.50 21.42 -24.93
N VAL A 312 17.20 20.36 -24.49
CA VAL A 312 16.58 19.05 -24.23
C VAL A 312 16.24 18.94 -22.74
N ILE A 313 14.96 18.82 -22.44
CA ILE A 313 14.43 18.74 -21.07
C ILE A 313 13.58 17.49 -20.89
N GLU A 314 13.39 17.09 -19.64
CA GLU A 314 12.40 16.08 -19.25
C GLU A 314 11.32 16.75 -18.41
N VAL A 315 10.06 16.36 -18.57
CA VAL A 315 8.92 16.90 -17.84
C VAL A 315 8.11 15.76 -17.25
N GLY A 316 7.86 15.84 -15.96
CA GLY A 316 7.10 14.88 -15.20
C GLY A 316 7.41 15.00 -13.72
N GLY A 317 6.41 15.41 -12.94
CA GLY A 317 6.37 15.18 -11.49
C GLY A 317 7.66 15.47 -10.72
N GLN A 318 7.86 14.71 -9.64
CA GLN A 318 8.90 14.94 -8.64
C GLN A 318 10.28 14.35 -9.00
N THR A 319 10.41 13.58 -10.10
CA THR A 319 11.69 12.96 -10.55
C THR A 319 12.24 13.64 -11.78
N HIS A 320 11.40 13.88 -12.80
CA HIS A 320 11.82 14.55 -14.03
C HIS A 320 11.64 16.08 -13.94
N GLY A 321 10.76 16.56 -13.06
CA GLY A 321 10.59 17.98 -12.77
C GLY A 321 9.87 18.74 -13.88
N HIS A 322 10.19 20.03 -13.99
CA HIS A 322 9.72 20.94 -15.05
C HIS A 322 8.19 21.04 -15.23
N ASP A 323 7.42 20.58 -14.23
CA ASP A 323 5.96 20.49 -14.22
C ASP A 323 5.41 21.33 -13.05
N ALA A 324 5.58 22.65 -13.17
CA ALA A 324 5.38 23.60 -12.07
C ALA A 324 3.92 23.66 -11.62
N LEU A 325 3.66 23.47 -10.33
CA LEU A 325 2.32 23.44 -9.76
C LEU A 325 1.71 24.84 -9.69
N VAL A 326 0.60 25.04 -10.38
CA VAL A 326 -0.17 26.30 -10.39
C VAL A 326 -1.32 26.24 -9.38
N SER A 327 -2.03 25.11 -9.31
CA SER A 327 -3.06 24.86 -8.31
C SER A 327 -3.31 23.37 -8.10
N GLN A 328 -3.75 23.02 -6.90
CA GLN A 328 -4.13 21.67 -6.52
C GLN A 328 -5.47 21.71 -5.80
N VAL A 329 -6.39 20.82 -6.18
CA VAL A 329 -7.68 20.62 -5.53
C VAL A 329 -7.81 19.14 -5.18
N ILE A 330 -8.01 18.85 -3.91
CA ILE A 330 -8.24 17.49 -3.41
C ILE A 330 -9.64 17.43 -2.79
N ALA A 331 -10.40 16.39 -3.12
CA ALA A 331 -11.72 16.15 -2.55
C ALA A 331 -11.98 14.66 -2.31
N VAL A 332 -12.76 14.37 -1.28
CA VAL A 332 -13.30 13.04 -0.95
C VAL A 332 -14.82 13.10 -1.12
N ASP A 333 -15.38 12.21 -1.93
CA ASP A 333 -16.81 12.18 -2.29
C ASP A 333 -17.37 13.55 -2.77
N GLY A 334 -16.52 14.33 -3.45
CA GLY A 334 -16.84 15.67 -3.96
C GLY A 334 -16.76 16.81 -2.93
N VAL A 335 -16.42 16.51 -1.66
CA VAL A 335 -16.20 17.51 -0.61
C VAL A 335 -14.70 17.85 -0.54
N PRO A 336 -14.30 19.15 -0.55
CA PRO A 336 -12.91 19.55 -0.38
C PRO A 336 -12.27 18.93 0.85
N TRP A 337 -11.11 18.31 0.67
CA TRP A 337 -10.46 17.55 1.74
C TRP A 337 -9.80 18.46 2.77
N VAL A 338 -9.94 18.08 4.04
CA VAL A 338 -9.20 18.61 5.18
C VAL A 338 -8.68 17.40 5.96
N PRO A 339 -7.40 17.36 6.35
CA PRO A 339 -6.84 16.27 7.15
C PRO A 339 -7.64 15.99 8.42
N GLU A 340 -7.90 14.71 8.70
CA GLU A 340 -8.49 14.28 9.96
C GLU A 340 -7.42 14.36 11.07
N MET A 341 -7.71 15.10 12.14
CA MET A 341 -6.74 15.40 13.22
C MET A 341 -6.92 14.50 14.45
N ALA A 342 -7.76 13.48 14.34
CA ALA A 342 -8.13 12.54 15.41
C ALA A 342 -8.31 11.12 14.84
N GLY A 343 -8.71 10.17 15.71
CA GLY A 343 -8.89 8.77 15.31
C GLY A 343 -7.61 8.22 14.66
N ASN A 344 -7.77 7.46 13.58
CA ASN A 344 -6.69 6.86 12.77
C ASN A 344 -6.17 7.76 11.63
N GLY A 345 -6.58 9.04 11.57
CA GLY A 345 -6.14 10.01 10.56
C GLY A 345 -6.70 9.79 9.13
N LEU A 346 -7.56 8.79 8.92
CA LEU A 346 -8.12 8.46 7.62
C LEU A 346 -9.42 9.24 7.35
N THR A 347 -9.43 10.08 6.31
CA THR A 347 -10.69 10.54 5.71
C THR A 347 -11.19 9.49 4.74
N VAL A 348 -12.20 8.71 5.15
CA VAL A 348 -12.76 7.59 4.38
C VAL A 348 -13.92 8.08 3.49
N GLY A 349 -14.00 7.55 2.26
CA GLY A 349 -15.07 7.82 1.31
C GLY A 349 -15.19 6.72 0.24
N LYS A 350 -15.94 6.99 -0.83
CA LYS A 350 -16.09 6.08 -1.99
C LYS A 350 -15.26 6.51 -3.19
N GLN A 351 -14.87 7.78 -3.25
CA GLN A 351 -14.08 8.36 -4.31
C GLN A 351 -13.14 9.44 -3.76
N ILE A 352 -11.89 9.42 -4.22
CA ILE A 352 -10.95 10.55 -4.06
C ILE A 352 -10.72 11.15 -5.44
N SER A 353 -10.83 12.47 -5.55
CA SER A 353 -10.46 13.22 -6.74
C SER A 353 -9.35 14.21 -6.42
N ILE A 354 -8.27 14.16 -7.21
CA ILE A 354 -7.16 15.12 -7.16
C ILE A 354 -7.07 15.78 -8.52
N VAL A 355 -7.14 17.10 -8.60
CA VAL A 355 -6.95 17.87 -9.83
C VAL A 355 -5.80 18.84 -9.62
N GLU A 356 -4.77 18.71 -10.43
CA GLU A 356 -3.60 19.58 -10.44
C GLU A 356 -3.53 20.31 -11.77
N ALA A 357 -3.46 21.63 -11.73
CA ALA A 357 -3.08 22.45 -12.86
C ALA A 357 -1.59 22.76 -12.75
N THR A 358 -0.85 22.54 -13.82
CA THR A 358 0.59 22.76 -13.88
C THR A 358 1.01 23.50 -15.15
N THR A 359 2.25 23.94 -15.19
CA THR A 359 2.89 24.52 -16.38
C THR A 359 4.15 23.75 -16.69
N TRP A 360 4.20 23.15 -17.88
CA TRP A 360 5.44 22.61 -18.45
C TRP A 360 6.38 23.77 -18.75
N GLN A 361 7.63 23.69 -18.32
CA GLN A 361 8.59 24.80 -18.47
C GLN A 361 10.01 24.34 -18.78
N THR A 362 10.80 25.18 -19.46
CA THR A 362 12.24 24.95 -19.63
C THR A 362 13.01 25.05 -18.31
N GLY A 363 14.29 24.67 -18.31
CA GLY A 363 15.19 24.94 -17.18
C GLY A 363 15.38 26.42 -16.85
N GLY A 364 15.01 27.32 -17.77
CA GLY A 364 14.98 28.76 -17.58
C GLY A 364 13.62 29.35 -17.16
N SER A 365 12.64 28.53 -16.76
CA SER A 365 11.25 28.91 -16.41
C SER A 365 10.40 29.49 -17.56
N GLY A 366 10.78 29.23 -18.82
CA GLY A 366 9.97 29.60 -19.98
C GLY A 366 8.79 28.62 -20.15
N PRO A 367 7.52 29.06 -20.16
CA PRO A 367 6.36 28.17 -20.27
C PRO A 367 6.25 27.54 -21.66
N LEU A 368 5.93 26.24 -21.70
CA LEU A 368 5.85 25.41 -22.89
C LEU A 368 4.43 24.94 -23.19
N ALA A 369 3.71 24.54 -22.14
CA ALA A 369 2.33 24.10 -22.20
C ALA A 369 1.64 24.33 -20.85
N ASN A 370 0.33 24.54 -20.87
CA ASN A 370 -0.49 24.39 -19.67
C ASN A 370 -0.91 22.93 -19.58
N CYS A 371 -0.84 22.33 -18.39
CA CYS A 371 -1.25 20.96 -18.17
C CYS A 371 -2.31 20.88 -17.06
N GLN A 372 -3.24 19.93 -17.20
CA GLN A 372 -4.10 19.50 -16.12
C GLN A 372 -3.96 17.99 -15.96
N THR A 373 -3.54 17.56 -14.76
CA THR A 373 -3.56 16.16 -14.35
C THR A 373 -4.73 15.96 -13.39
N SER A 374 -5.68 15.10 -13.75
CA SER A 374 -6.75 14.67 -12.84
C SER A 374 -6.56 13.20 -12.47
N ARG A 375 -6.71 12.88 -11.18
CA ARG A 375 -6.75 11.52 -10.64
C ARG A 375 -8.13 11.26 -10.09
N ASN A 376 -8.73 10.15 -10.50
CA ASN A 376 -9.97 9.63 -9.95
C ASN A 376 -9.70 8.25 -9.34
N ILE A 377 -9.81 8.15 -8.02
CA ILE A 377 -9.51 6.94 -7.26
C ILE A 377 -10.82 6.42 -6.68
N THR A 378 -11.11 5.17 -6.97
CA THR A 378 -12.26 4.39 -6.47
C THR A 378 -11.73 3.04 -5.98
N PRO A 379 -12.54 2.23 -5.27
CA PRO A 379 -12.07 0.94 -4.75
C PRO A 379 -11.51 0.03 -5.86
N GLY A 380 -10.25 -0.35 -5.71
CA GLY A 380 -9.47 -1.15 -6.66
C GLY A 380 -9.09 -0.47 -7.97
N SER A 381 -9.37 0.83 -8.19
CA SER A 381 -9.11 1.50 -9.48
C SER A 381 -8.66 2.95 -9.33
N ILE A 382 -7.50 3.27 -9.91
CA ILE A 382 -7.00 4.64 -10.10
C ILE A 382 -7.04 4.96 -11.60
N HIS A 383 -7.62 6.09 -11.97
CA HIS A 383 -7.65 6.59 -13.34
C HIS A 383 -7.01 7.98 -13.38
N HIS A 384 -6.02 8.16 -14.23
CA HIS A 384 -5.38 9.44 -14.51
C HIS A 384 -5.85 9.94 -15.87
N SER A 385 -6.27 11.20 -15.96
CA SER A 385 -6.56 11.89 -17.21
C SER A 385 -5.72 13.16 -17.29
N MET A 386 -4.96 13.27 -18.38
CA MET A 386 -4.00 14.33 -18.64
C MET A 386 -4.49 15.14 -19.85
N GLN A 387 -4.52 16.46 -19.69
CA GLN A 387 -4.72 17.45 -20.74
C GLN A 387 -3.45 18.31 -20.81
N VAL A 388 -2.90 18.50 -22.01
CA VAL A 388 -1.75 19.36 -22.26
C VAL A 388 -2.07 20.27 -23.46
N ASP A 389 -2.16 21.57 -23.19
CA ASP A 389 -2.43 22.63 -24.14
C ASP A 389 -1.13 23.37 -24.47
N VAL A 390 -0.63 23.19 -25.69
CA VAL A 390 0.73 23.64 -26.07
C VAL A 390 0.73 25.15 -26.35
N THR A 391 1.64 25.88 -25.71
CA THR A 391 1.76 27.36 -25.82
C THR A 391 3.05 27.82 -26.49
N VAL A 392 4.11 27.01 -26.48
CA VAL A 392 5.34 27.28 -27.22
C VAL A 392 5.13 27.17 -28.73
N ALA A 393 5.90 27.93 -29.51
CA ALA A 393 5.81 27.92 -30.97
C ALA A 393 5.99 26.51 -31.57
N SER A 394 6.97 25.75 -31.08
CA SER A 394 7.23 24.35 -31.48
C SER A 394 8.10 23.66 -30.43
N MET A 395 7.87 22.36 -30.20
CA MET A 395 8.74 21.46 -29.45
C MET A 395 8.67 20.05 -30.06
N ASN A 396 9.79 19.34 -30.13
CA ASN A 396 9.85 17.96 -30.61
C ASN A 396 9.82 17.00 -29.41
N VAL A 397 8.97 15.97 -29.48
CA VAL A 397 8.87 14.94 -28.45
C VAL A 397 9.81 13.80 -28.80
N GLU A 398 10.87 13.60 -28.02
CA GLU A 398 11.79 12.45 -28.16
C GLU A 398 11.10 11.16 -27.68
N TRP A 399 10.41 11.23 -26.54
CA TRP A 399 9.51 10.20 -26.04
C TRP A 399 8.45 10.79 -25.11
N LEU A 400 7.28 10.15 -25.07
CA LEU A 400 6.19 10.45 -24.15
C LEU A 400 5.66 9.13 -23.58
N TYR A 401 5.90 8.89 -22.30
CA TYR A 401 5.30 7.79 -21.54
C TYR A 401 3.95 8.26 -21.01
N VAL A 402 2.87 7.67 -21.51
CA VAL A 402 1.49 8.03 -21.15
C VAL A 402 0.94 7.22 -19.97
N GLY A 403 1.68 6.21 -19.54
CA GLY A 403 1.42 5.42 -18.34
C GLY A 403 2.62 4.53 -18.01
N MET A 404 2.86 4.30 -16.72
CA MET A 404 3.94 3.44 -16.26
C MET A 404 3.47 2.46 -15.19
N LEU A 405 3.86 1.20 -15.33
CA LEU A 405 3.60 0.12 -14.39
C LEU A 405 4.92 -0.39 -13.82
N PRO A 406 5.46 0.25 -12.77
CA PRO A 406 6.51 -0.33 -11.95
C PRO A 406 5.97 -1.51 -11.13
N PHE A 407 6.83 -2.48 -10.84
CA PHE A 407 6.54 -3.61 -9.94
C PHE A 407 7.83 -4.24 -9.40
N VAL A 408 7.71 -4.95 -8.29
CA VAL A 408 8.79 -5.73 -7.69
C VAL A 408 8.62 -7.20 -8.10
N ARG A 409 9.69 -7.80 -8.66
CA ARG A 409 9.73 -9.24 -8.92
C ARG A 409 9.99 -10.02 -7.63
N TRP A 410 10.94 -9.53 -6.82
CA TRP A 410 11.37 -10.15 -5.57
C TRP A 410 11.52 -9.11 -4.47
N GLU A 411 10.83 -9.31 -3.35
CA GLU A 411 10.85 -8.42 -2.19
C GLU A 411 11.78 -9.02 -1.12
N SER A 412 12.67 -8.19 -0.58
CA SER A 412 13.84 -8.60 0.21
C SER A 412 13.66 -8.51 1.73
N GLU A 413 12.65 -7.79 2.22
CA GLU A 413 12.25 -7.83 3.64
C GLU A 413 11.71 -9.23 3.98
N THR A 414 10.78 -9.72 3.15
CA THR A 414 10.09 -11.03 3.22
C THR A 414 10.85 -12.17 2.55
N ALA A 415 11.80 -11.86 1.64
CA ALA A 415 12.50 -12.83 0.81
C ALA A 415 11.54 -13.72 0.00
N SER A 416 10.65 -13.08 -0.76
CA SER A 416 9.60 -13.75 -1.54
C SER A 416 9.49 -13.19 -2.97
N THR A 417 9.14 -14.06 -3.92
CA THR A 417 8.74 -13.63 -5.27
C THR A 417 7.35 -13.01 -5.17
N VAL A 418 7.21 -11.78 -5.67
CA VAL A 418 5.94 -11.04 -5.65
C VAL A 418 5.23 -11.14 -6.99
N VAL A 419 5.84 -10.63 -8.07
CA VAL A 419 5.36 -10.81 -9.45
C VAL A 419 6.39 -11.68 -10.20
N ASP A 420 5.96 -12.69 -10.95
CA ASP A 420 6.87 -13.44 -11.86
C ASP A 420 6.46 -13.39 -13.33
N THR A 421 5.24 -12.94 -13.65
CA THR A 421 4.75 -12.87 -15.03
C THR A 421 4.07 -11.54 -15.34
N LEU A 422 4.34 -11.05 -16.54
CA LEU A 422 3.63 -9.94 -17.18
C LEU A 422 2.95 -10.44 -18.45
N THR A 423 1.67 -10.13 -18.62
CA THR A 423 0.88 -10.45 -19.82
C THR A 423 0.55 -9.18 -20.59
N ALA A 424 0.88 -9.13 -21.87
CA ALA A 424 0.53 -8.03 -22.77
C ALA A 424 -0.85 -8.26 -23.42
N GLY A 425 -1.49 -7.18 -23.89
CA GLY A 425 -2.80 -7.24 -24.57
C GLY A 425 -2.83 -8.10 -25.83
N SER A 426 -1.67 -8.37 -26.44
CA SER A 426 -1.47 -9.33 -27.53
C SER A 426 -1.65 -10.80 -27.11
N GLY A 427 -1.63 -11.09 -25.80
CA GLY A 427 -1.49 -12.44 -25.26
C GLY A 427 -0.04 -12.91 -25.07
N THR A 428 0.96 -12.06 -25.38
CA THR A 428 2.37 -12.35 -25.07
C THR A 428 2.55 -12.38 -23.55
N VAL A 429 3.22 -13.41 -23.03
CA VAL A 429 3.61 -13.52 -21.61
C VAL A 429 5.13 -13.40 -21.50
N VAL A 430 5.60 -12.56 -20.59
CA VAL A 430 7.01 -12.44 -20.19
C VAL A 430 7.15 -13.04 -18.80
N THR A 431 8.01 -14.06 -18.69
CA THR A 431 8.45 -14.63 -17.42
C THR A 431 9.68 -13.86 -16.95
N LEU A 432 9.60 -13.25 -15.77
CA LEU A 432 10.63 -12.31 -15.30
C LEU A 432 11.90 -13.03 -14.83
N SER A 433 11.79 -14.28 -14.37
CA SER A 433 12.94 -15.10 -13.98
C SER A 433 13.90 -15.43 -15.13
N ASP A 434 13.43 -15.42 -16.38
CA ASP A 434 14.28 -15.62 -17.57
C ASP A 434 15.34 -14.51 -17.74
N TYR A 435 15.10 -13.34 -17.10
CA TYR A 435 15.97 -12.15 -17.15
C TYR A 435 16.83 -11.97 -15.89
N THR A 436 17.09 -13.07 -15.15
CA THR A 436 17.92 -13.06 -13.94
C THR A 436 19.35 -12.59 -14.26
N GLY A 437 19.79 -11.49 -13.64
CA GLY A 437 21.14 -10.95 -13.82
C GLY A 437 21.41 -10.19 -15.13
N GLN A 438 20.38 -9.99 -15.96
CA GLN A 438 20.46 -9.18 -17.19
C GLN A 438 20.12 -7.72 -16.87
N VAL A 439 20.89 -6.78 -17.42
CA VAL A 439 20.67 -5.32 -17.31
C VAL A 439 20.21 -4.82 -18.69
N ASP A 440 19.39 -3.77 -18.73
CA ASP A 440 18.94 -3.07 -19.95
C ASP A 440 18.16 -3.90 -20.99
N ASP A 441 17.87 -5.18 -20.73
CA ASP A 441 17.04 -5.98 -21.65
C ASP A 441 15.61 -5.44 -21.70
N GLN A 442 15.24 -4.92 -22.88
CA GLN A 442 13.92 -4.39 -23.18
C GLN A 442 13.12 -5.40 -24.01
N VAL A 443 11.87 -5.66 -23.59
CA VAL A 443 10.94 -6.51 -24.32
C VAL A 443 9.79 -5.66 -24.85
N ASP A 444 9.71 -5.51 -26.17
CA ASP A 444 8.74 -4.67 -26.86
C ASP A 444 7.41 -5.37 -27.15
N PHE A 445 6.33 -4.60 -27.06
CA PHE A 445 4.96 -4.99 -27.41
C PHE A 445 4.32 -3.92 -28.33
N PRO A 446 4.58 -3.99 -29.65
CA PRO A 446 4.03 -3.02 -30.60
C PRO A 446 2.49 -3.01 -30.60
N MET A 447 1.89 -1.83 -30.69
CA MET A 447 0.45 -1.58 -30.70
C MET A 447 -0.30 -2.11 -29.47
N VAL A 448 0.36 -2.19 -28.31
CA VAL A 448 -0.25 -2.64 -27.04
C VAL A 448 -0.54 -1.46 -26.10
N GLN A 449 -1.80 -1.38 -25.66
CA GLN A 449 -2.33 -0.38 -24.72
C GLN A 449 -2.69 -0.96 -23.35
N ARG A 450 -2.49 -2.26 -23.13
CA ARG A 450 -2.92 -2.96 -21.91
C ARG A 450 -1.92 -4.01 -21.48
N LEU A 451 -1.62 -4.04 -20.20
CA LEU A 451 -0.74 -4.98 -19.52
C LEU A 451 -1.47 -5.57 -18.30
N GLY A 452 -1.10 -6.77 -17.88
CA GLY A 452 -1.60 -7.42 -16.68
C GLY A 452 -0.49 -8.16 -15.94
N LEU A 453 -0.41 -7.98 -14.62
CA LEU A 453 0.49 -8.73 -13.73
C LEU A 453 -0.33 -9.65 -12.84
N SER A 454 0.15 -10.87 -12.64
CA SER A 454 -0.31 -11.74 -11.56
C SER A 454 0.80 -11.83 -10.53
N GLY A 455 0.45 -11.67 -9.26
CA GLY A 455 1.40 -11.74 -8.16
C GLY A 455 0.83 -12.41 -6.92
N SER A 456 1.73 -12.71 -6.00
CA SER A 456 1.45 -13.27 -4.69
C SER A 456 2.21 -12.49 -3.63
N THR A 457 1.70 -12.50 -2.41
CA THR A 457 2.35 -11.92 -1.24
C THR A 457 2.12 -12.86 -0.06
N PRO A 458 2.87 -12.75 1.05
CA PRO A 458 2.58 -13.52 2.26
C PRO A 458 1.16 -13.33 2.82
N VAL A 459 0.45 -12.27 2.41
CA VAL A 459 -0.94 -11.99 2.82
C VAL A 459 -1.99 -12.44 1.80
N VAL A 460 -1.74 -12.29 0.49
CA VAL A 460 -2.76 -12.52 -0.56
C VAL A 460 -2.20 -12.67 -1.98
N ASP A 461 -2.91 -13.40 -2.83
CA ASP A 461 -2.72 -13.38 -4.29
C ASP A 461 -3.46 -12.19 -4.92
N PHE A 462 -2.89 -11.60 -5.98
CA PHE A 462 -3.43 -10.40 -6.61
C PHE A 462 -3.24 -10.36 -8.13
N VAL A 463 -4.07 -9.55 -8.79
CA VAL A 463 -3.94 -9.17 -10.20
C VAL A 463 -3.91 -7.64 -10.35
N TYR A 464 -3.03 -7.15 -11.22
CA TYR A 464 -2.85 -5.73 -11.50
C TYR A 464 -2.97 -5.48 -13.01
N GLY A 465 -4.05 -4.85 -13.46
CA GLY A 465 -4.23 -4.34 -14.81
C GLY A 465 -3.72 -2.92 -14.98
N HIS A 466 -2.96 -2.65 -16.05
CA HIS A 466 -2.59 -1.31 -16.49
C HIS A 466 -3.08 -1.07 -17.92
N GLU A 467 -3.71 0.08 -18.15
CA GLU A 467 -4.18 0.52 -19.46
C GLU A 467 -3.78 1.97 -19.69
N ALA A 468 -3.40 2.34 -20.91
CA ALA A 468 -3.21 3.75 -21.28
C ALA A 468 -3.59 4.01 -22.75
N GLY A 469 -4.00 5.24 -23.06
CA GLY A 469 -4.38 5.61 -24.42
C GLY A 469 -4.86 7.06 -24.55
N ALA A 470 -5.25 7.44 -25.76
CA ALA A 470 -5.78 8.77 -26.04
C ALA A 470 -7.20 8.96 -25.48
N LEU A 471 -7.51 10.17 -25.01
CA LEU A 471 -8.89 10.57 -24.74
C LEU A 471 -9.59 10.97 -26.06
N PRO A 472 -10.89 10.69 -26.23
CA PRO A 472 -11.64 10.96 -27.45
C PRO A 472 -12.02 12.46 -27.55
N VAL A 473 -11.03 13.29 -27.88
CA VAL A 473 -11.16 14.74 -28.05
C VAL A 473 -10.80 15.11 -29.49
N ASP A 474 -11.61 15.94 -30.13
CA ASP A 474 -11.37 16.41 -31.50
C ASP A 474 -10.04 17.17 -31.58
N GLY A 475 -9.21 16.85 -32.58
CA GLY A 475 -7.90 17.47 -32.78
C GLY A 475 -6.76 16.91 -31.92
N ASN A 476 -7.02 15.93 -31.04
CA ASN A 476 -6.00 15.29 -30.23
C ASN A 476 -4.86 14.69 -31.08
N ARG A 477 -3.61 15.02 -30.73
CA ARG A 477 -2.41 14.66 -31.52
C ARG A 477 -1.93 13.22 -31.30
N LEU A 478 -2.47 12.48 -30.33
CA LEU A 478 -2.08 11.10 -30.02
C LEU A 478 -3.05 10.08 -30.64
N ASP A 479 -2.53 9.21 -31.52
CA ASP A 479 -3.35 8.20 -32.22
C ASP A 479 -2.85 6.74 -32.10
N LYS A 480 -1.64 6.53 -31.57
CA LYS A 480 -0.97 5.22 -31.49
C LYS A 480 -0.08 5.11 -30.26
N PHE A 481 0.06 3.88 -29.78
CA PHE A 481 0.71 3.55 -28.52
C PHE A 481 1.39 2.19 -28.63
N ASP A 482 2.63 2.12 -28.17
CA ASP A 482 3.36 0.88 -27.96
C ASP A 482 3.56 0.66 -26.45
N ALA A 483 3.86 -0.57 -26.05
CA ALA A 483 4.29 -0.87 -24.70
C ALA A 483 5.62 -1.61 -24.70
N PHE A 484 6.36 -1.53 -23.60
CA PHE A 484 7.56 -2.34 -23.38
C PHE A 484 7.75 -2.62 -21.89
N VAL A 485 8.57 -3.62 -21.57
CA VAL A 485 9.00 -3.90 -20.19
C VAL A 485 10.52 -3.99 -20.11
N LEU A 486 11.06 -3.46 -19.00
CA LEU A 486 12.40 -3.71 -18.49
C LEU A 486 12.25 -4.72 -17.33
N PRO A 487 12.48 -6.03 -17.55
CA PRO A 487 12.23 -7.07 -16.55
C PRO A 487 13.20 -7.03 -15.36
N ASN A 488 14.34 -6.36 -15.52
CA ASN A 488 15.40 -6.28 -14.51
C ASN A 488 16.24 -5.02 -14.72
N ILE A 489 15.79 -3.90 -14.14
CA ILE A 489 16.37 -2.57 -14.39
C ILE A 489 17.83 -2.48 -13.91
N ASP A 490 18.15 -3.19 -12.83
CA ASP A 490 19.43 -3.09 -12.12
C ASP A 490 20.32 -4.34 -12.25
N GLY A 491 19.97 -5.30 -13.12
CA GLY A 491 20.70 -6.58 -13.24
C GLY A 491 20.72 -7.42 -11.97
N ARG A 492 19.74 -7.25 -11.09
CA ARG A 492 19.67 -7.95 -9.80
C ARG A 492 19.26 -9.40 -10.00
N THR A 493 19.36 -10.17 -8.92
CA THR A 493 18.84 -11.55 -8.85
C THR A 493 17.93 -11.66 -7.63
N ALA A 494 17.16 -12.74 -7.52
CA ALA A 494 16.32 -13.02 -6.36
C ALA A 494 17.17 -13.50 -5.17
N SER A 495 17.99 -12.61 -4.61
CA SER A 495 18.90 -12.90 -3.50
C SER A 495 19.28 -11.64 -2.71
N GLY A 496 19.75 -11.83 -1.48
CA GLY A 496 20.32 -10.77 -0.66
C GLY A 496 19.30 -9.86 0.04
N SER A 497 19.69 -8.61 0.26
CA SER A 497 18.98 -7.61 1.08
C SER A 497 18.48 -6.42 0.23
N THR A 498 18.19 -6.67 -1.04
CA THR A 498 17.79 -5.67 -2.04
C THR A 498 16.70 -6.24 -2.92
N ASP A 499 15.65 -5.46 -3.16
CA ASP A 499 14.55 -5.89 -4.03
C ASP A 499 14.99 -6.01 -5.49
N TRP A 500 14.27 -6.78 -6.29
CA TRP A 500 14.43 -6.82 -7.75
C TRP A 500 13.34 -5.95 -8.39
N PRO A 501 13.66 -4.71 -8.83
CA PRO A 501 12.71 -3.83 -9.51
C PRO A 501 12.59 -4.16 -11.00
N ALA A 502 11.37 -4.04 -11.50
CA ALA A 502 11.02 -4.13 -12.91
C ALA A 502 10.00 -3.04 -13.24
N LYS A 503 9.92 -2.63 -14.51
CA LYS A 503 8.99 -1.58 -14.93
C LYS A 503 8.55 -1.77 -16.35
N ALA A 504 7.25 -1.69 -16.57
CA ALA A 504 6.66 -1.60 -17.88
C ALA A 504 6.12 -0.20 -18.16
N TYR A 505 6.07 0.16 -19.43
CA TYR A 505 5.69 1.48 -19.92
C TYR A 505 4.67 1.31 -21.04
N ILE A 506 3.79 2.30 -21.18
CA ILE A 506 3.03 2.52 -22.41
C ILE A 506 3.46 3.90 -22.92
N CYS A 507 4.05 3.93 -24.12
CA CYS A 507 4.50 5.16 -24.76
C CYS A 507 3.56 5.55 -25.91
N ALA A 508 3.46 6.84 -26.20
CA ALA A 508 2.91 7.30 -27.45
C ALA A 508 3.87 6.90 -28.59
N SER A 509 3.34 6.28 -29.65
CA SER A 509 4.10 5.83 -30.83
C SER A 509 3.54 6.44 -32.13
N PRO A 510 3.67 7.76 -32.30
CA PRO A 510 3.22 8.45 -33.51
C PRO A 510 4.04 7.98 -34.71
N LYS A 511 3.37 7.86 -35.88
CA LYS A 511 4.05 7.45 -37.12
C LYS A 511 4.79 8.64 -37.73
N GLY A 512 6.03 8.83 -37.29
CA GLY A 512 6.84 10.01 -37.57
C GLY A 512 7.08 10.80 -36.29
N GLU A 513 8.17 11.56 -36.25
CA GLU A 513 8.56 12.41 -35.12
C GLU A 513 7.39 13.32 -34.70
N LEU A 514 7.08 13.35 -33.40
CA LEU A 514 5.98 14.16 -32.88
C LEU A 514 6.47 15.57 -32.57
N THR A 515 6.25 16.47 -33.51
CA THR A 515 6.33 17.91 -33.25
C THR A 515 4.97 18.41 -32.74
N LEU A 516 5.01 19.09 -31.60
CA LEU A 516 3.89 19.79 -30.98
C LEU A 516 4.07 21.30 -31.17
N GLN A 517 3.00 22.01 -31.56
CA GLN A 517 3.03 23.43 -31.88
C GLN A 517 1.98 24.22 -31.10
N SER A 518 2.12 25.55 -31.03
CA SER A 518 1.18 26.41 -30.30
C SER A 518 -0.27 26.18 -30.75
N GLY A 519 -1.14 25.78 -29.82
CA GLY A 519 -2.53 25.42 -30.07
C GLY A 519 -2.80 23.94 -30.35
N ASP A 520 -1.76 23.08 -30.37
CA ASP A 520 -1.94 21.63 -30.34
C ASP A 520 -2.49 21.17 -28.98
N ILE A 521 -3.31 20.12 -29.04
CA ILE A 521 -4.00 19.51 -27.90
C ILE A 521 -3.53 18.06 -27.75
N VAL A 522 -2.97 17.72 -26.58
CA VAL A 522 -2.47 16.38 -26.26
C VAL A 522 -3.24 15.86 -25.05
N HIS A 523 -4.19 14.95 -25.28
CA HIS A 523 -5.06 14.41 -24.23
C HIS A 523 -4.93 12.90 -24.13
N PHE A 524 -4.61 12.38 -22.96
CA PHE A 524 -4.46 10.95 -22.73
C PHE A 524 -4.88 10.55 -21.34
N TYR A 525 -5.01 9.25 -21.14
CA TYR A 525 -5.31 8.66 -19.85
C TYR A 525 -4.39 7.48 -19.58
N ASN A 526 -4.25 7.14 -18.31
CA ASN A 526 -3.93 5.79 -17.93
C ASN A 526 -4.80 5.34 -16.75
N ARG A 527 -4.84 4.03 -16.55
CA ARG A 527 -5.67 3.38 -15.54
C ARG A 527 -4.90 2.24 -14.92
N HIS A 528 -5.01 2.15 -13.61
CA HIS A 528 -4.46 1.10 -12.78
C HIS A 528 -5.63 0.43 -12.06
N VAL A 529 -5.78 -0.87 -12.23
CA VAL A 529 -6.78 -1.69 -11.53
C VAL A 529 -6.04 -2.75 -10.74
N LEU A 530 -6.28 -2.81 -9.43
CA LEU A 530 -5.65 -3.77 -8.53
C LEU A 530 -6.76 -4.51 -7.77
N SER A 531 -6.69 -5.83 -7.78
CA SER A 531 -7.66 -6.72 -7.16
C SER A 531 -6.92 -7.85 -6.47
N VAL A 532 -7.36 -8.24 -5.28
CA VAL A 532 -7.02 -9.57 -4.75
C VAL A 532 -7.74 -10.65 -5.54
N VAL A 533 -7.20 -11.87 -5.55
CA VAL A 533 -7.85 -13.07 -6.08
C VAL A 533 -8.48 -13.82 -4.91
N ASN A 534 -9.76 -14.19 -5.04
CA ASN A 534 -10.50 -15.01 -4.06
C ASN A 534 -10.59 -16.46 -4.54
#